data_AF-A0A9X9T8P2-F1
#
_entry.id   AF-A0A9X9T8P2-F1
#
_cell.length_a   1.000
_cell.length_b   1.000
_cell.length_c   1.000
_cell.angle_alpha   90.00
_cell.angle_beta   90.00
_cell.angle_gamma   90.00
#
_symmetry.space_group_name_H-M   'P 1'
#
loop_
_entity.id
_entity.type
_entity.pdbx_description
1 polymer ?
#
loop_
_entity_poly.entity_id
_entity_poly.type
_entity_poly.pdbx_seq_one_letter_code
_entity_poly.pdbx_strand_id
1 'polypeptide(L)'
;MPDVTVYSTEGCQYCRLTKSYLSRLGVPYTEIDVGKDKTAAEEMVKLSGQYGVPVTVVDGEVIVGFDVARFRDLFGSGETPDVYDVLIIGGGPAGLTAAMYASRKMLSVLVLSENIGGQALESWAIENYMGFRLVTGGELMQKFEEKVREEAGITLELDSVTALHEGEDGGFVAETASERTFSARSVIITSGMRPRWLGLPEEKRFIGRGESICSTCDGPLFVGKSVAVIGGGNYALTTAIEMSGIAKEVHLIVRSDLRADEIYRKEYASIENIITHKPAVVTAIHGETLVQGITITDRETGKETRIAVDGLFLAIGHEPNNGFLDGFVETNEHGEITIDVNCQTSRPGVFAAGDITNIHGKQVIIASGEGAKAALEAYQYLSLKH
;
A
#
# COMPACT_ATOMS: atom_id res chain seq x y z
N MET A 1 32.17 -6.83 23.84
CA MET A 1 31.54 -6.47 22.56
C MET A 1 31.82 -7.62 21.61
N PRO A 2 30.83 -8.08 20.84
CA PRO A 2 31.03 -9.19 19.90
C PRO A 2 32.10 -8.82 18.87
N ASP A 3 32.94 -9.78 18.50
CA ASP A 3 33.91 -9.62 17.41
C ASP A 3 33.19 -9.83 16.08
N VAL A 4 33.04 -8.73 15.32
CA VAL A 4 32.28 -8.71 14.08
C VAL A 4 33.20 -8.40 12.91
N THR A 5 33.27 -9.31 11.94
CA THR A 5 34.02 -9.12 10.69
C THR A 5 33.07 -9.19 9.50
N VAL A 6 33.14 -8.22 8.59
CA VAL A 6 32.32 -8.16 7.36
C VAL A 6 33.22 -8.26 6.14
N TYR A 7 33.08 -9.36 5.40
CA TYR A 7 33.71 -9.54 4.10
C TYR A 7 32.86 -8.89 3.00
N SER A 8 33.46 -8.00 2.21
CA SER A 8 32.75 -7.11 1.27
C SER A 8 33.47 -6.97 -0.07
N THR A 9 32.84 -6.29 -1.04
CA THR A 9 33.47 -5.76 -2.26
C THR A 9 32.91 -4.37 -2.60
N GLU A 10 33.68 -3.53 -3.30
CA GLU A 10 33.29 -2.14 -3.63
C GLU A 10 31.98 -1.99 -4.44
N GLY A 11 31.58 -3.01 -5.21
CA GLY A 11 30.37 -2.98 -6.03
C GLY A 11 29.11 -3.58 -5.37
N CYS A 12 29.25 -4.20 -4.20
CA CYS A 12 28.20 -5.02 -3.61
C CYS A 12 27.16 -4.18 -2.85
N GLN A 13 25.91 -4.19 -3.32
CA GLN A 13 24.80 -3.50 -2.66
C GLN A 13 24.49 -4.07 -1.26
N TYR A 14 24.35 -5.40 -1.14
CA TYR A 14 24.08 -6.07 0.13
C TYR A 14 25.18 -5.88 1.18
N CYS A 15 26.43 -5.66 0.76
CA CYS A 15 27.55 -5.37 1.65
C CYS A 15 27.41 -3.98 2.27
N ARG A 16 26.91 -3.00 1.49
CA ARG A 16 26.57 -1.67 2.03
C ARG A 16 25.42 -1.75 3.03
N LEU A 17 24.40 -2.57 2.74
CA LEU A 17 23.27 -2.79 3.66
C LEU A 17 23.71 -3.39 4.99
N THR A 18 24.53 -4.44 4.93
CA THR A 18 25.08 -5.11 6.12
C THR A 18 25.87 -4.14 7.01
N LYS A 19 26.79 -3.39 6.39
CA LYS A 19 27.60 -2.39 7.10
C LYS A 19 26.74 -1.28 7.71
N SER A 20 25.77 -0.77 6.96
CA SER A 20 24.86 0.26 7.45
C SER A 20 24.00 -0.24 8.61
N TYR A 21 23.55 -1.49 8.55
CA TYR A 21 22.75 -2.11 9.60
C TYR A 21 23.54 -2.31 10.90
N LEU A 22 24.79 -2.79 10.81
CA LEU A 22 25.67 -2.93 11.99
C LEU A 22 26.01 -1.57 12.60
N SER A 23 26.34 -0.58 11.76
CA SER A 23 26.56 0.80 12.22
C SER A 23 25.34 1.39 12.93
N ARG A 24 24.12 1.10 12.45
CA ARG A 24 22.86 1.53 13.09
C ARG A 24 22.69 0.95 14.49
N LEU A 25 23.05 -0.32 14.68
CA LEU A 25 22.97 -0.98 15.99
C LEU A 25 24.11 -0.57 16.95
N GLY A 26 24.99 0.35 16.54
CA GLY A 26 26.17 0.70 17.31
C GLY A 26 27.17 -0.46 17.44
N VAL A 27 27.07 -1.45 16.55
CA VAL A 27 27.93 -2.64 16.57
C VAL A 27 29.21 -2.32 15.78
N PRO A 28 30.38 -2.23 16.45
CA PRO A 28 31.65 -2.06 15.75
C PRO A 28 31.97 -3.31 14.94
N TYR A 29 32.58 -3.13 13.77
CA TYR A 29 32.99 -4.23 12.91
C TYR A 29 34.30 -3.94 12.19
N THR A 30 35.01 -5.01 11.81
CA THR A 30 36.17 -4.97 10.91
C THR A 30 35.71 -5.27 9.49
N GLU A 31 36.00 -4.38 8.54
CA GLU A 31 35.71 -4.62 7.11
C GLU A 31 36.92 -5.24 6.40
N ILE A 32 36.68 -6.29 5.60
CA ILE A 32 37.67 -6.93 4.74
C ILE A 32 37.18 -6.95 3.30
N ASP A 33 37.82 -6.19 2.42
CA ASP A 33 37.49 -6.14 0.98
C ASP A 33 38.16 -7.31 0.24
N VAL A 34 37.39 -8.38 0.03
CA VAL A 34 37.87 -9.59 -0.66
C VAL A 34 38.04 -9.40 -2.17
N GLY A 35 37.57 -8.27 -2.72
CA GLY A 35 37.84 -7.90 -4.11
C GLY A 35 39.28 -7.45 -4.33
N LYS A 36 39.96 -7.02 -3.25
CA LYS A 36 41.35 -6.54 -3.28
C LYS A 36 42.32 -7.49 -2.61
N ASP A 37 41.85 -8.37 -1.74
CA ASP A 37 42.67 -9.36 -1.04
C ASP A 37 42.23 -10.80 -1.37
N LYS A 38 43.03 -11.48 -2.19
CA LYS A 38 42.79 -12.86 -2.60
C LYS A 38 42.93 -13.86 -1.45
N THR A 39 43.81 -13.60 -0.49
CA THR A 39 44.02 -14.51 0.65
C THR A 39 42.79 -14.47 1.56
N ALA A 40 42.28 -13.27 1.82
CA ALA A 40 41.03 -13.08 2.54
C ALA A 40 39.83 -13.67 1.80
N ALA A 41 39.79 -13.60 0.46
CA ALA A 41 38.75 -14.23 -0.34
C ALA A 41 38.74 -15.76 -0.17
N GLU A 42 39.91 -16.41 -0.21
CA GLU A 42 40.04 -17.85 0.01
C GLU A 42 39.65 -18.27 1.43
N GLU A 43 39.98 -17.45 2.43
CA GLU A 43 39.58 -17.66 3.82
C GLU A 43 38.06 -17.53 4.00
N MET A 44 37.46 -16.47 3.45
CA MET A 44 36.01 -16.28 3.45
C MET A 44 35.28 -17.48 2.84
N VAL A 45 35.77 -18.02 1.71
CA VAL A 45 35.19 -19.20 1.05
C VAL A 45 35.28 -20.44 1.96
N LYS A 46 36.41 -20.64 2.65
CA LYS A 46 36.57 -21.76 3.59
C LYS A 46 35.62 -21.64 4.79
N LEU A 47 35.40 -20.43 5.30
CA LEU A 47 34.53 -20.17 6.44
C LEU A 47 33.05 -20.31 6.09
N SER A 48 32.63 -19.77 4.95
CA SER A 48 31.21 -19.65 4.58
C SER A 48 30.71 -20.73 3.62
N GLY A 49 31.62 -21.47 2.97
CA GLY A 49 31.28 -22.40 1.91
C GLY A 49 30.80 -21.74 0.61
N GLN A 50 30.89 -20.41 0.49
CA GLN A 50 30.43 -19.67 -0.69
C GLN A 50 31.46 -18.65 -1.20
N TYR A 51 31.31 -18.29 -2.49
CA TYR A 51 32.14 -17.29 -3.17
C TYR A 51 31.52 -15.88 -3.14
N GLY A 52 30.26 -15.75 -2.71
CA GLY A 52 29.52 -14.48 -2.70
C GLY A 52 29.77 -13.65 -1.44
N VAL A 53 29.56 -12.34 -1.58
CA VAL A 53 29.55 -11.35 -0.48
C VAL A 53 28.16 -10.71 -0.35
N PRO A 54 27.76 -10.20 0.82
CA PRO A 54 28.53 -10.15 2.07
C PRO A 54 28.58 -11.49 2.81
N VAL A 55 29.65 -11.67 3.58
CA VAL A 55 29.72 -12.68 4.65
C VAL A 55 30.06 -11.92 5.93
N THR A 56 29.25 -12.12 6.97
CA THR A 56 29.51 -11.54 8.28
C THR A 56 29.83 -12.65 9.27
N VAL A 57 30.91 -12.50 10.02
CA VAL A 57 31.29 -13.40 11.10
C VAL A 57 31.09 -12.68 12.43
N VAL A 58 30.34 -13.29 13.34
CA VAL A 58 30.01 -12.76 14.67
C VAL A 58 30.42 -13.79 15.71
N ASP A 59 31.50 -13.53 16.46
CA ASP A 59 32.01 -14.47 17.48
C ASP A 59 32.19 -15.93 16.98
N GLY A 60 32.53 -16.08 15.69
CA GLY A 60 32.71 -17.38 15.02
C GLY A 60 31.46 -17.94 14.32
N GLU A 61 30.28 -17.33 14.49
CA GLU A 61 29.08 -17.66 13.72
C GLU A 61 29.12 -16.98 12.35
N VAL A 62 28.87 -17.74 11.28
CA VAL A 62 28.92 -17.25 9.90
C VAL A 62 27.53 -16.96 9.37
N ILE A 63 27.32 -15.72 8.94
CA ILE A 63 26.08 -15.23 8.32
C ILE A 63 26.38 -14.93 6.86
N VAL A 64 25.62 -15.58 6.00
CA VAL A 64 25.75 -15.47 4.55
C VAL A 64 24.71 -14.51 4.01
N GLY A 65 25.14 -13.48 3.28
CA GLY A 65 24.27 -12.46 2.73
C GLY A 65 23.82 -11.43 3.77
N PHE A 66 22.89 -10.57 3.37
CA PHE A 66 22.25 -9.60 4.27
C PHE A 66 21.01 -10.24 4.90
N ASP A 67 21.17 -10.83 6.08
CA ASP A 67 20.11 -11.54 6.80
C ASP A 67 19.69 -10.76 8.06
N VAL A 68 18.65 -9.93 7.91
CA VAL A 68 18.13 -9.06 8.98
C VAL A 68 17.59 -9.86 10.17
N ALA A 69 17.04 -11.06 9.94
CA ALA A 69 16.50 -11.88 11.03
C ALA A 69 17.64 -12.37 11.92
N ARG A 70 18.70 -12.93 11.31
CA ARG A 70 19.92 -13.35 12.04
C ARG A 70 20.57 -12.19 12.78
N PHE A 71 20.68 -11.02 12.15
CA PHE A 71 21.28 -9.86 12.82
C PHE A 71 20.43 -9.36 13.99
N ARG A 72 19.10 -9.43 13.90
CA ARG A 72 18.20 -9.09 15.00
C ARG A 72 18.34 -10.07 16.16
N ASP A 73 18.46 -11.36 15.89
CA ASP A 73 18.64 -12.38 16.92
C ASP A 73 19.96 -12.19 17.69
N LEU A 74 21.02 -11.79 16.98
CA LEU A 74 22.37 -11.63 17.55
C LEU A 74 22.61 -10.28 18.23
N PHE A 75 22.01 -9.20 17.72
CA PHE A 75 22.32 -7.83 18.15
C PHE A 75 21.10 -7.07 18.69
N GLY A 76 19.90 -7.68 18.66
CA GLY A 76 18.64 -7.00 18.94
C GLY A 76 18.16 -6.12 17.79
N SER A 77 17.00 -5.48 17.96
CA SER A 77 16.40 -4.57 16.97
C SER A 77 17.02 -3.16 16.94
N GLY A 78 17.89 -2.84 17.91
CA GLY A 78 18.33 -1.48 18.26
C GLY A 78 17.44 -0.85 19.33
N GLU A 79 17.89 0.25 19.96
CA GLU A 79 17.06 1.06 20.86
C GLU A 79 15.92 1.68 20.04
N THR A 80 14.67 1.29 20.34
CA THR A 80 13.49 2.02 19.85
C THR A 80 13.34 3.27 20.71
N PRO A 81 13.23 4.47 20.12
CA PRO A 81 13.02 5.67 20.92
C PRO A 81 11.68 5.58 21.65
N ASP A 82 11.62 6.10 22.87
CA ASP A 82 10.36 6.19 23.64
C ASP A 82 9.33 7.09 22.92
N VAL A 83 9.81 8.06 22.13
CA VAL A 83 9.00 8.98 21.33
C VAL A 83 9.63 9.15 19.94
N TYR A 84 8.84 8.90 18.89
CA TYR A 84 9.24 9.12 17.50
C TYR A 84 9.00 10.57 17.06
N ASP A 85 9.74 11.07 16.07
CA ASP A 85 9.44 12.36 15.46
C ASP A 85 8.17 12.27 14.59
N VAL A 86 8.05 11.18 13.83
CA VAL A 86 6.91 10.95 12.92
C VAL A 86 6.37 9.54 13.12
N LEU A 87 5.09 9.44 13.47
CA LEU A 87 4.32 8.21 13.38
C LEU A 87 3.55 8.17 12.06
N ILE A 88 3.66 7.07 11.32
CA ILE A 88 2.96 6.83 10.06
C ILE A 88 2.00 5.65 10.27
N ILE A 89 0.71 5.88 10.03
CA ILE A 89 -0.32 4.84 10.20
C ILE A 89 -0.68 4.34 8.80
N GLY A 90 -0.21 3.16 8.43
CA GLY A 90 -0.39 2.55 7.11
C GLY A 90 0.93 2.27 6.38
N GLY A 91 1.07 1.05 5.86
CA GLY A 91 2.26 0.54 5.17
C GLY A 91 2.09 0.42 3.66
N GLY A 92 1.15 1.17 3.07
CA GLY A 92 0.93 1.23 1.63
C GLY A 92 1.90 2.18 0.90
N PRO A 93 1.67 2.46 -0.40
CA PRO A 93 2.54 3.33 -1.20
C PRO A 93 2.75 4.73 -0.58
N ALA A 94 1.69 5.34 -0.04
CA ALA A 94 1.77 6.64 0.63
C ALA A 94 2.65 6.57 1.89
N GLY A 95 2.39 5.62 2.78
CA GLY A 95 3.10 5.49 4.05
C GLY A 95 4.58 5.14 3.89
N LEU A 96 4.91 4.19 3.01
CA LEU A 96 6.31 3.84 2.74
C LEU A 96 7.08 4.99 2.07
N THR A 97 6.44 5.73 1.18
CA THR A 97 7.06 6.92 0.57
C THR A 97 7.25 8.03 1.60
N ALA A 98 6.25 8.27 2.47
CA ALA A 98 6.36 9.22 3.56
C ALA A 98 7.51 8.87 4.52
N ALA A 99 7.64 7.58 4.88
CA ALA A 99 8.69 7.08 5.76
C ALA A 99 10.08 7.34 5.18
N MET A 100 10.26 7.01 3.89
CA MET A 100 11.49 7.28 3.15
C MET A 100 11.86 8.77 3.17
N TYR A 101 10.90 9.66 2.91
CA TYR A 101 11.14 11.10 2.88
C TYR A 101 11.46 11.68 4.27
N ALA A 102 10.73 11.25 5.30
CA ALA A 102 10.96 11.68 6.68
C ALA A 102 12.33 11.20 7.20
N SER A 103 12.70 9.94 6.97
CA SER A 103 14.01 9.40 7.35
C SER A 103 15.17 10.16 6.70
N ARG A 104 15.03 10.56 5.43
CA ARG A 104 16.04 11.39 4.73
C ARG A 104 16.21 12.79 5.29
N LYS A 105 15.28 13.24 6.14
CA LYS A 105 15.38 14.46 6.93
C LYS A 105 15.96 14.22 8.32
N MET A 106 16.52 13.02 8.56
CA MET A 106 17.09 12.59 9.84
C MET A 106 16.05 12.52 10.97
N LEU A 107 14.77 12.36 10.64
CA LEU A 107 13.71 12.15 11.62
C LEU A 107 13.64 10.68 12.01
N SER A 108 13.33 10.41 13.28
CA SER A 108 12.95 9.08 13.74
C SER A 108 11.52 8.75 13.32
N VAL A 109 11.33 7.64 12.60
CA VAL A 109 10.05 7.27 11.99
C VAL A 109 9.59 5.90 12.47
N LEU A 110 8.32 5.81 12.87
CA LEU A 110 7.62 4.55 13.08
C LEU A 110 6.51 4.40 12.04
N VAL A 111 6.44 3.26 11.36
CA VAL A 111 5.30 2.88 10.51
C VAL A 111 4.55 1.75 11.19
N LEU A 112 3.29 1.97 11.55
CA LEU A 112 2.38 0.95 12.07
C LEU A 112 1.42 0.51 10.95
N SER A 113 1.40 -0.78 10.62
CA SER A 113 0.45 -1.30 9.63
C SER A 113 0.16 -2.79 9.75
N GLU A 114 -1.07 -3.19 9.42
CA GLU A 114 -1.48 -4.60 9.35
C GLU A 114 -0.75 -5.39 8.25
N ASN A 115 -0.34 -4.72 7.17
CA ASN A 115 0.43 -5.31 6.10
C ASN A 115 1.37 -4.28 5.45
N ILE A 116 2.49 -4.75 4.90
CA ILE A 116 3.39 -3.92 4.10
C ILE A 116 3.03 -4.10 2.63
N GLY A 117 2.62 -3.02 1.98
CA GLY A 117 2.20 -3.00 0.59
C GLY A 117 0.81 -2.40 0.36
N GLY A 118 -0.09 -2.53 1.34
CA GLY A 118 -1.47 -2.08 1.22
C GLY A 118 -2.20 -2.75 0.05
N GLN A 119 -3.22 -2.05 -0.47
CA GLN A 119 -4.04 -2.54 -1.58
C GLN A 119 -3.25 -2.78 -2.87
N ALA A 120 -2.09 -2.15 -3.04
CA ALA A 120 -1.26 -2.34 -4.24
C ALA A 120 -0.82 -3.80 -4.42
N LEU A 121 -0.73 -4.60 -3.35
CA LEU A 121 -0.42 -6.03 -3.41
C LEU A 121 -1.43 -6.85 -4.21
N GLU A 122 -2.68 -6.39 -4.30
CA GLU A 122 -3.77 -7.09 -4.97
C GLU A 122 -3.71 -6.92 -6.50
N SER A 123 -2.87 -6.00 -6.99
CA SER A 123 -2.73 -5.74 -8.42
C SER A 123 -1.88 -6.79 -9.12
N TRP A 124 -2.44 -7.42 -10.16
CA TRP A 124 -1.75 -8.42 -10.96
C TRP A 124 -0.81 -7.81 -12.00
N ALA A 125 -1.14 -6.63 -12.52
CA ALA A 125 -0.33 -5.92 -13.50
C ALA A 125 -0.50 -4.41 -13.33
N ILE A 126 0.62 -3.73 -13.11
CA ILE A 126 0.72 -2.28 -13.02
C ILE A 126 1.56 -1.80 -14.21
N GLU A 127 0.92 -1.10 -15.15
CA GLU A 127 1.56 -0.53 -16.35
C GLU A 127 1.65 1.00 -16.30
N ASN A 128 1.06 1.62 -15.27
CA ASN A 128 0.93 3.07 -15.12
C ASN A 128 1.84 3.67 -14.04
N TYR A 129 2.79 2.90 -13.50
CA TYR A 129 3.81 3.40 -12.58
C TYR A 129 5.10 3.72 -13.33
N MET A 130 5.38 5.01 -13.50
CA MET A 130 6.52 5.49 -14.29
C MET A 130 7.85 4.91 -13.79
N GLY A 131 8.66 4.40 -14.72
CA GLY A 131 9.89 3.67 -14.45
C GLY A 131 9.76 2.16 -14.63
N PHE A 132 8.54 1.64 -14.69
CA PHE A 132 8.24 0.25 -15.05
C PHE A 132 7.39 0.21 -16.32
N ARG A 133 7.68 -0.76 -17.19
CA ARG A 133 6.80 -1.04 -18.34
C ARG A 133 5.59 -1.86 -17.90
N LEU A 134 5.83 -2.88 -17.09
CA LEU A 134 4.85 -3.73 -16.42
C LEU A 134 5.54 -4.26 -15.16
N VAL A 135 4.84 -4.21 -14.03
CA VAL A 135 5.30 -4.78 -12.75
C VAL A 135 4.09 -5.31 -12.00
N THR A 136 4.22 -6.42 -11.28
CA THR A 136 3.13 -6.87 -10.41
C THR A 136 3.05 -6.00 -9.15
N GLY A 137 1.89 -5.96 -8.49
CA GLY A 137 1.71 -5.29 -7.22
C GLY A 137 2.70 -5.75 -6.15
N GLY A 138 2.87 -7.07 -6.03
CA GLY A 138 3.83 -7.69 -5.11
C GLY A 138 5.28 -7.27 -5.39
N GLU A 139 5.74 -7.32 -6.64
CA GLU A 139 7.10 -6.90 -7.01
C GLU A 139 7.33 -5.41 -6.76
N LEU A 140 6.35 -4.56 -7.06
CA LEU A 140 6.45 -3.12 -6.84
C LEU A 140 6.58 -2.80 -5.34
N MET A 141 5.70 -3.38 -4.52
CA MET A 141 5.73 -3.12 -3.07
C MET A 141 6.92 -3.76 -2.38
N GLN A 142 7.41 -4.90 -2.86
CA GLN A 142 8.68 -5.47 -2.40
C GLN A 142 9.83 -4.48 -2.59
N LYS A 143 9.91 -3.79 -3.74
CA LYS A 143 10.95 -2.78 -3.99
C LYS A 143 10.83 -1.57 -3.06
N PHE A 144 9.61 -1.16 -2.72
CA PHE A 144 9.36 -0.10 -1.74
C PHE A 144 9.84 -0.51 -0.36
N GLU A 145 9.43 -1.70 0.08
CA GLU A 145 9.80 -2.26 1.37
C GLU A 145 11.32 -2.44 1.49
N GLU A 146 11.96 -3.03 0.48
CA GLU A 146 13.42 -3.16 0.42
C GLU A 146 14.07 -1.82 0.66
N LYS A 147 13.68 -0.78 -0.10
CA LYS A 147 14.26 0.56 0.00
C LYS A 147 14.05 1.20 1.37
N VAL A 148 12.88 1.02 1.98
CA VAL A 148 12.58 1.50 3.34
C VAL A 148 13.41 0.78 4.39
N ARG A 149 13.62 -0.54 4.26
CA ARG A 149 14.43 -1.33 5.19
C ARG A 149 15.93 -1.01 5.13
N GLU A 150 16.41 -0.39 4.04
CA GLU A 150 17.78 0.12 3.96
C GLU A 150 18.01 1.37 4.82
N GLU A 151 16.96 2.11 5.17
CA GLU A 151 17.07 3.38 5.88
C GLU A 151 17.06 3.18 7.39
N ALA A 152 18.11 3.67 8.06
CA ALA A 152 18.30 3.46 9.50
C ALA A 152 17.25 4.15 10.39
N GLY A 153 16.63 5.23 9.91
CA GLY A 153 15.66 6.04 10.67
C GLY A 153 14.24 5.49 10.70
N ILE A 154 13.96 4.35 10.06
CA ILE A 154 12.61 3.81 9.91
C ILE A 154 12.45 2.50 10.70
N THR A 155 11.47 2.49 11.60
CA THR A 155 10.97 1.26 12.24
C THR A 155 9.67 0.85 11.56
N LEU A 156 9.62 -0.39 11.05
CA LEU A 156 8.40 -0.99 10.51
C LEU A 156 7.83 -1.96 11.53
N GLU A 157 6.59 -1.72 11.96
CA GLU A 157 5.90 -2.54 12.95
C GLU A 157 4.57 -3.06 12.37
N LEU A 158 4.40 -4.39 12.43
CA LEU A 158 3.19 -5.05 11.95
C LEU A 158 2.15 -5.08 13.07
N ASP A 159 1.22 -4.14 13.02
CA ASP A 159 0.13 -4.02 13.98
C ASP A 159 -1.01 -3.15 13.43
N SER A 160 -2.20 -3.29 14.02
CA SER A 160 -3.36 -2.45 13.69
C SER A 160 -3.51 -1.35 14.73
N VAL A 161 -3.69 -0.11 14.29
CA VAL A 161 -4.01 1.01 15.18
C VAL A 161 -5.49 0.98 15.52
N THR A 162 -5.81 0.96 16.81
CA THR A 162 -7.19 0.92 17.33
C THR A 162 -7.67 2.28 17.81
N ALA A 163 -6.77 3.15 18.26
CA ALA A 163 -7.09 4.51 18.67
C ALA A 163 -5.91 5.46 18.44
N LEU A 164 -6.22 6.74 18.17
CA LEU A 164 -5.25 7.83 18.06
C LEU A 164 -5.73 9.03 18.88
N HIS A 165 -4.90 9.55 19.78
CA HIS A 165 -5.24 10.70 20.62
C HIS A 165 -4.02 11.57 20.93
N GLU A 166 -4.24 12.74 21.55
CA GLU A 166 -3.18 13.64 22.00
C GLU A 166 -2.57 13.14 23.31
N GLY A 167 -1.24 13.16 23.40
CA GLY A 167 -0.50 12.87 24.62
C GLY A 167 -0.44 14.07 25.56
N GLU A 168 -0.12 13.83 26.84
CA GLU A 168 -0.02 14.88 27.87
C GLU A 168 1.07 15.93 27.59
N ASP A 169 2.09 15.56 26.80
CA ASP A 169 3.21 16.42 26.41
C ASP A 169 2.94 17.25 25.14
N GLY A 170 1.73 17.18 24.59
CA GLY A 170 1.37 17.83 23.33
C GLY A 170 1.88 17.10 22.08
N GLY A 171 2.35 15.85 22.23
CA GLY A 171 2.54 14.89 21.15
C GLY A 171 1.27 14.08 20.87
N PHE A 172 1.45 12.95 20.20
CA PHE A 172 0.39 12.04 19.77
C PHE A 172 0.69 10.62 20.22
N VAL A 173 -0.36 9.89 20.56
CA VAL A 173 -0.30 8.53 21.07
C VAL A 173 -1.20 7.63 20.25
N ALA A 174 -0.65 6.55 19.71
CA ALA A 174 -1.39 5.49 19.04
C ALA A 174 -1.44 4.23 19.90
N GLU A 175 -2.64 3.70 20.08
CA GLU A 175 -2.89 2.40 20.68
C GLU A 175 -3.10 1.35 19.59
N THR A 176 -2.67 0.13 19.86
CA THR A 176 -2.69 -0.96 18.89
C THR A 176 -3.50 -2.16 19.35
N ALA A 177 -3.89 -3.02 18.41
CA ALA A 177 -4.63 -4.25 18.67
C ALA A 177 -3.84 -5.24 19.55
N SER A 178 -2.51 -5.14 19.59
CA SER A 178 -1.66 -5.91 20.51
C SER A 178 -1.51 -5.29 21.91
N GLU A 179 -2.33 -4.28 22.24
CA GLU A 179 -2.28 -3.54 23.51
C GLU A 179 -0.96 -2.78 23.74
N ARG A 180 -0.21 -2.50 22.67
CA ARG A 180 0.97 -1.63 22.71
C ARG A 180 0.60 -0.19 22.43
N THR A 181 1.40 0.71 22.97
CA THR A 181 1.25 2.16 22.83
C THR A 181 2.53 2.75 22.24
N PHE A 182 2.38 3.64 21.27
CA PHE A 182 3.48 4.33 20.61
C PHE A 182 3.26 5.84 20.61
N SER A 183 4.30 6.60 20.97
CA SER A 183 4.24 8.06 21.05
C SER A 183 5.02 8.71 19.92
N ALA A 184 4.50 9.82 19.38
CA ALA A 184 5.20 10.61 18.38
C ALA A 184 4.89 12.10 18.44
N ARG A 185 5.79 12.93 17.90
CA ARG A 185 5.62 14.40 17.85
C ARG A 185 4.73 14.89 16.71
N SER A 186 4.59 14.08 15.66
CA SER A 186 3.71 14.32 14.52
C SER A 186 3.19 13.00 13.95
N VAL A 187 2.06 13.04 13.23
CA VAL A 187 1.40 11.86 12.68
C VAL A 187 1.10 12.05 11.19
N ILE A 188 1.31 11.02 10.38
CA ILE A 188 0.86 10.95 8.99
C ILE A 188 -0.08 9.74 8.83
N ILE A 189 -1.35 10.01 8.56
CA ILE A 189 -2.38 8.98 8.37
C ILE A 189 -2.40 8.55 6.89
N THR A 190 -2.11 7.28 6.64
CA THR A 190 -2.02 6.68 5.30
C THR A 190 -2.70 5.32 5.22
N SER A 191 -3.74 5.10 6.04
CA SER A 191 -4.45 3.83 6.19
C SER A 191 -5.26 3.38 4.97
N GLY A 192 -5.34 4.23 3.95
CA GLY A 192 -6.01 3.93 2.68
C GLY A 192 -7.51 3.68 2.80
N MET A 193 -8.06 2.97 1.83
CA MET A 193 -9.46 2.54 1.82
C MET A 193 -9.54 1.04 1.56
N ARG A 194 -10.71 0.46 1.78
CA ARG A 194 -11.04 -0.90 1.34
C ARG A 194 -12.21 -0.88 0.36
N PRO A 195 -12.21 -1.69 -0.71
CA PRO A 195 -13.36 -1.80 -1.58
C PRO A 195 -14.54 -2.44 -0.85
N ARG A 196 -15.76 -2.09 -1.26
CA ARG A 196 -16.94 -2.86 -0.91
C ARG A 196 -17.05 -4.07 -1.83
N TRP A 197 -17.36 -5.21 -1.22
CA TRP A 197 -17.55 -6.48 -1.89
C TRP A 197 -19.05 -6.82 -2.02
N LEU A 198 -19.40 -7.68 -2.96
CA LEU A 198 -20.75 -8.22 -3.14
C LEU A 198 -21.16 -9.12 -1.97
N GLY A 199 -20.19 -9.70 -1.26
CA GLY A 199 -20.42 -10.60 -0.13
C GLY A 199 -20.80 -12.01 -0.55
N LEU A 200 -20.42 -12.41 -1.77
CA LEU A 200 -20.70 -13.74 -2.29
C LEU A 200 -19.61 -14.72 -1.84
N PRO A 201 -19.96 -15.97 -1.45
CA PRO A 201 -18.98 -16.94 -0.98
C PRO A 201 -17.81 -17.21 -1.95
N GLU A 202 -18.08 -17.17 -3.26
CA GLU A 202 -17.14 -17.45 -4.33
C GLU A 202 -16.31 -16.24 -4.80
N GLU A 203 -16.65 -15.02 -4.37
CA GLU A 203 -16.08 -13.75 -4.83
C GLU A 203 -14.55 -13.72 -4.71
N LYS A 204 -14.03 -14.14 -3.55
CA LYS A 204 -12.58 -14.20 -3.28
C LYS A 204 -11.78 -15.01 -4.30
N ARG A 205 -12.40 -15.98 -4.97
CA ARG A 205 -11.71 -16.80 -5.99
C ARG A 205 -11.42 -16.01 -7.27
N PHE A 206 -12.22 -15.00 -7.56
CA PHE A 206 -12.21 -14.29 -8.85
C PHE A 206 -11.52 -12.93 -8.81
N ILE A 207 -11.13 -12.45 -7.63
CA ILE A 207 -10.35 -11.22 -7.47
C ILE A 207 -9.06 -11.30 -8.31
N GLY A 208 -8.94 -10.39 -9.28
CA GLY A 208 -7.84 -10.35 -10.25
C GLY A 208 -7.81 -11.49 -11.26
N ARG A 209 -8.88 -12.29 -11.32
CA ARG A 209 -9.12 -13.36 -12.29
C ARG A 209 -10.39 -13.09 -13.11
N GLY A 210 -10.62 -11.83 -13.42
CA GLY A 210 -11.81 -11.34 -14.11
C GLY A 210 -12.65 -10.40 -13.24
N GLU A 211 -12.54 -10.45 -11.92
CA GLU A 211 -13.11 -9.44 -11.02
C GLU A 211 -12.09 -8.35 -10.71
N SER A 212 -12.51 -7.09 -10.86
CA SER A 212 -11.71 -5.88 -10.67
C SER A 212 -12.52 -4.80 -9.96
N ILE A 213 -11.82 -3.90 -9.27
CA ILE A 213 -12.35 -2.70 -8.61
C ILE A 213 -11.85 -1.41 -9.28
N CYS A 214 -10.94 -1.51 -10.25
CA CYS A 214 -10.28 -0.38 -10.91
C CYS A 214 -10.34 -0.52 -12.45
N SER A 215 -11.29 0.17 -13.08
CA SER A 215 -11.42 0.21 -14.54
C SER A 215 -10.20 0.80 -15.21
N THR A 216 -9.61 1.84 -14.62
CA THR A 216 -8.40 2.48 -15.16
C THR A 216 -7.20 1.55 -15.15
N CYS A 217 -7.11 0.65 -14.17
CA CYS A 217 -5.99 -0.27 -14.01
C CYS A 217 -6.16 -1.46 -14.97
N ASP A 218 -7.32 -2.12 -14.92
CA ASP A 218 -7.50 -3.43 -15.57
C ASP A 218 -8.30 -3.35 -16.88
N GLY A 219 -8.97 -2.24 -17.17
CA GLY A 219 -9.79 -2.02 -18.36
C GLY A 219 -9.11 -2.41 -19.68
N PRO A 220 -7.83 -2.03 -19.93
CA PRO A 220 -7.09 -2.43 -21.12
C PRO A 220 -7.00 -3.95 -21.35
N LEU A 221 -7.13 -4.78 -20.30
CA LEU A 221 -7.10 -6.25 -20.40
C LEU A 221 -8.41 -6.85 -20.98
N PHE A 222 -9.44 -6.02 -21.16
CA PHE A 222 -10.78 -6.41 -21.62
C PHE A 222 -11.14 -5.85 -23.00
N VAL A 223 -10.15 -5.44 -23.80
CA VAL A 223 -10.36 -5.04 -25.20
C VAL A 223 -11.13 -6.11 -25.97
N GLY A 224 -12.29 -5.75 -26.52
CA GLY A 224 -13.14 -6.64 -27.32
C GLY A 224 -13.86 -7.75 -26.54
N LYS A 225 -13.80 -7.74 -25.20
CA LYS A 225 -14.49 -8.70 -24.32
C LYS A 225 -15.86 -8.19 -23.87
N SER A 226 -16.71 -9.06 -23.30
CA SER A 226 -17.95 -8.65 -22.63
C SER A 226 -17.69 -8.45 -21.14
N VAL A 227 -18.14 -7.33 -20.56
CA VAL A 227 -17.87 -7.01 -19.16
C VAL A 227 -19.14 -6.59 -18.44
N ALA A 228 -19.19 -6.80 -17.12
CA ALA A 228 -20.24 -6.27 -16.26
C ALA A 228 -19.69 -5.19 -15.33
N VAL A 229 -20.43 -4.10 -15.13
CA VAL A 229 -20.11 -3.03 -14.17
C VAL A 229 -21.22 -3.00 -13.13
N ILE A 230 -20.86 -3.08 -11.84
CA ILE A 230 -21.84 -3.11 -10.74
C ILE A 230 -21.82 -1.80 -10.00
N GLY A 231 -22.97 -1.13 -9.97
CA GLY A 231 -23.14 0.12 -9.26
C GLY A 231 -24.08 1.06 -10.01
N GLY A 232 -24.46 2.15 -9.35
CA GLY A 232 -25.36 3.16 -9.93
C GLY A 232 -24.98 4.61 -9.62
N GLY A 233 -23.82 4.85 -9.00
CA GLY A 233 -23.32 6.21 -8.72
C GLY A 233 -22.44 6.74 -9.85
N ASN A 234 -21.81 7.90 -9.62
CA ASN A 234 -20.88 8.53 -10.56
C ASN A 234 -19.80 7.56 -11.04
N TYR A 235 -19.08 6.91 -10.12
CA TYR A 235 -17.99 5.99 -10.45
C TYR A 235 -18.44 4.81 -11.33
N ALA A 236 -19.65 4.29 -11.11
CA ALA A 236 -20.18 3.20 -11.93
C ALA A 236 -20.51 3.65 -13.36
N LEU A 237 -21.05 4.86 -13.51
CA LEU A 237 -21.37 5.41 -14.83
C LEU A 237 -20.11 5.80 -15.60
N THR A 238 -19.15 6.46 -14.96
CA THR A 238 -17.87 6.77 -15.60
C THR A 238 -17.13 5.48 -15.99
N THR A 239 -17.12 4.47 -15.11
CA THR A 239 -16.55 3.15 -15.44
C THR A 239 -17.25 2.51 -16.64
N ALA A 240 -18.59 2.52 -16.69
CA ALA A 240 -19.33 1.95 -17.81
C ALA A 240 -19.07 2.69 -19.12
N ILE A 241 -18.98 4.03 -19.09
CA ILE A 241 -18.64 4.87 -20.24
C ILE A 241 -17.21 4.56 -20.71
N GLU A 242 -16.23 4.54 -19.82
CA GLU A 242 -14.84 4.19 -20.14
C GLU A 242 -14.75 2.80 -20.78
N MET A 243 -15.37 1.80 -20.14
CA MET A 243 -15.36 0.42 -20.63
C MET A 243 -16.10 0.28 -21.95
N SER A 244 -17.11 1.11 -22.26
CA SER A 244 -17.83 1.07 -23.53
C SER A 244 -16.94 1.38 -24.73
N GLY A 245 -15.86 2.15 -24.54
CA GLY A 245 -14.85 2.43 -25.57
C GLY A 245 -13.81 1.32 -25.76
N ILE A 246 -13.78 0.33 -24.86
CA ILE A 246 -12.74 -0.71 -24.80
C ILE A 246 -13.33 -2.09 -25.05
N ALA A 247 -14.42 -2.41 -24.34
CA ALA A 247 -15.13 -3.68 -24.38
C ALA A 247 -16.07 -3.77 -25.60
N LYS A 248 -16.41 -5.00 -25.99
CA LYS A 248 -17.42 -5.27 -27.02
C LYS A 248 -18.82 -4.82 -26.55
N GLU A 249 -19.16 -5.14 -25.32
CA GLU A 249 -20.43 -4.78 -24.69
C GLU A 249 -20.24 -4.66 -23.16
N VAL A 250 -21.05 -3.80 -22.54
CA VAL A 250 -20.99 -3.52 -21.10
C VAL A 250 -22.36 -3.77 -20.47
N HIS A 251 -22.43 -4.67 -19.51
CA HIS A 251 -23.63 -4.94 -18.71
C HIS A 251 -23.60 -4.10 -17.43
N LEU A 252 -24.38 -3.02 -17.37
CA LEU A 252 -24.47 -2.17 -16.17
C LEU A 252 -25.55 -2.71 -15.22
N ILE A 253 -25.14 -3.21 -14.06
CA ILE A 253 -26.03 -3.81 -13.06
C ILE A 253 -26.31 -2.81 -11.93
N VAL A 254 -27.58 -2.38 -11.83
CA VAL A 254 -27.99 -1.30 -10.92
C VAL A 254 -29.01 -1.83 -9.90
N ARG A 255 -28.64 -1.76 -8.61
CA ARG A 255 -29.47 -2.27 -7.49
C ARG A 255 -30.83 -1.58 -7.35
N SER A 256 -30.93 -0.30 -7.68
CA SER A 256 -32.18 0.48 -7.55
C SER A 256 -32.31 1.50 -8.67
N ASP A 257 -31.73 2.68 -8.49
CA ASP A 257 -31.75 3.76 -9.47
C ASP A 257 -30.35 4.30 -9.73
N LEU A 258 -30.19 4.94 -10.89
CA LEU A 258 -28.98 5.69 -11.20
C LEU A 258 -28.98 6.98 -10.36
N ARG A 259 -27.97 7.10 -9.51
CA ARG A 259 -27.70 8.23 -8.61
C ARG A 259 -26.57 9.13 -9.11
N ALA A 260 -26.08 8.88 -10.32
CA ALA A 260 -25.03 9.70 -10.92
C ALA A 260 -25.55 11.08 -11.36
N ASP A 261 -24.63 12.03 -11.44
CA ASP A 261 -24.87 13.39 -11.91
C ASP A 261 -25.41 13.40 -13.34
N GLU A 262 -26.17 14.45 -13.66
CA GLU A 262 -26.89 14.57 -14.93
C GLU A 262 -25.94 14.53 -16.14
N ILE A 263 -24.71 15.04 -16.01
CA ILE A 263 -23.71 15.02 -17.07
C ILE A 263 -23.36 13.59 -17.49
N TYR A 264 -23.06 12.71 -16.53
CA TYR A 264 -22.74 11.31 -16.81
C TYR A 264 -23.96 10.55 -17.31
N ARG A 265 -25.16 10.88 -16.83
CA ARG A 265 -26.40 10.26 -17.33
C ARG A 265 -26.69 10.61 -18.78
N LYS A 266 -26.39 11.84 -19.21
CA LYS A 266 -26.55 12.29 -20.61
C LYS A 266 -25.57 11.57 -21.53
N GLU A 267 -24.31 11.48 -21.14
CA GLU A 267 -23.28 10.77 -21.90
C GLU A 267 -23.57 9.26 -21.98
N TYR A 268 -23.89 8.63 -20.85
CA TYR A 268 -24.33 7.24 -20.79
C TYR A 268 -25.51 6.95 -21.74
N ALA A 269 -26.48 7.87 -21.85
CA ALA A 269 -27.66 7.68 -22.68
C ALA A 269 -27.38 7.69 -24.20
N SER A 270 -26.23 8.23 -24.64
CA SER A 270 -25.85 8.23 -26.07
C SER A 270 -25.05 7.00 -26.50
N ILE A 271 -24.78 6.06 -25.60
CA ILE A 271 -23.91 4.90 -25.84
C ILE A 271 -24.75 3.64 -26.02
N GLU A 272 -24.64 2.99 -27.18
CA GLU A 272 -25.51 1.88 -27.55
C GLU A 272 -25.06 0.51 -27.02
N ASN A 273 -23.76 0.31 -26.76
CA ASN A 273 -23.22 -0.97 -26.29
C ASN A 273 -23.23 -1.14 -24.76
N ILE A 274 -23.93 -0.26 -24.03
CA ILE A 274 -24.19 -0.42 -22.59
C ILE A 274 -25.62 -0.94 -22.37
N ILE A 275 -25.73 -2.16 -21.86
CA ILE A 275 -27.00 -2.81 -21.55
C ILE A 275 -27.26 -2.71 -20.04
N THR A 276 -28.27 -1.94 -19.65
CA THR A 276 -28.59 -1.71 -18.24
C THR A 276 -29.63 -2.68 -17.70
N HIS A 277 -29.31 -3.27 -16.55
CA HIS A 277 -30.15 -4.20 -15.81
C HIS A 277 -30.56 -3.53 -14.49
N LYS A 278 -31.84 -3.16 -14.37
CA LYS A 278 -32.35 -2.38 -13.25
C LYS A 278 -33.85 -2.65 -13.02
N PRO A 279 -34.30 -2.93 -11.79
CA PRO A 279 -33.51 -3.09 -10.56
C PRO A 279 -32.94 -4.52 -10.45
N ALA A 280 -31.62 -4.66 -10.46
CA ALA A 280 -30.96 -5.97 -10.44
C ALA A 280 -29.75 -6.02 -9.50
N VAL A 281 -29.45 -7.21 -8.96
CA VAL A 281 -28.26 -7.50 -8.15
C VAL A 281 -27.57 -8.75 -8.65
N VAL A 282 -26.24 -8.80 -8.53
CA VAL A 282 -25.47 -10.02 -8.79
C VAL A 282 -25.66 -10.98 -7.61
N THR A 283 -26.03 -12.22 -7.89
CA THR A 283 -26.29 -13.26 -6.89
C THR A 283 -25.38 -14.49 -7.02
N ALA A 284 -24.67 -14.63 -8.14
CA ALA A 284 -23.63 -15.64 -8.31
C ALA A 284 -22.59 -15.22 -9.36
N ILE A 285 -21.33 -15.64 -9.17
CA ILE A 285 -20.24 -15.49 -10.14
C ILE A 285 -19.83 -16.88 -10.66
N HIS A 286 -19.78 -17.03 -11.99
CA HIS A 286 -19.52 -18.30 -12.66
C HIS A 286 -18.14 -18.33 -13.30
N GLY A 287 -17.50 -19.50 -13.25
CA GLY A 287 -16.19 -19.74 -13.86
C GLY A 287 -15.40 -20.82 -13.11
N GLU A 288 -14.39 -21.38 -13.78
CA GLU A 288 -13.44 -22.30 -13.14
C GLU A 288 -12.23 -21.54 -12.59
N THR A 289 -11.40 -21.01 -13.50
CA THR A 289 -10.20 -20.22 -13.16
C THR A 289 -10.42 -18.73 -13.36
N LEU A 290 -11.10 -18.34 -14.45
CA LEU A 290 -11.45 -16.97 -14.79
C LEU A 290 -12.97 -16.80 -14.74
N VAL A 291 -13.44 -15.55 -14.58
CA VAL A 291 -14.86 -15.20 -14.74
C VAL A 291 -15.34 -15.58 -16.14
N GLN A 292 -16.50 -16.23 -16.21
CA GLN A 292 -17.18 -16.65 -17.45
C GLN A 292 -18.65 -16.20 -17.49
N GLY A 293 -19.16 -15.64 -16.40
CA GLY A 293 -20.51 -15.11 -16.34
C GLY A 293 -20.96 -14.77 -14.94
N ILE A 294 -22.13 -14.16 -14.86
CA ILE A 294 -22.81 -13.81 -13.61
C ILE A 294 -24.27 -14.24 -13.66
N THR A 295 -24.86 -14.53 -12.50
CA THR A 295 -26.32 -14.53 -12.34
C THR A 295 -26.73 -13.20 -11.74
N ILE A 296 -27.72 -12.56 -12.37
CA ILE A 296 -28.41 -11.42 -11.79
C ILE A 296 -29.83 -11.80 -11.39
N THR A 297 -30.29 -11.23 -10.29
CA THR A 297 -31.68 -11.36 -9.82
C THR A 297 -32.35 -10.01 -9.90
N ASP A 298 -33.45 -9.95 -10.64
CA ASP A 298 -34.34 -8.79 -10.64
C ASP A 298 -35.00 -8.66 -9.26
N ARG A 299 -34.89 -7.49 -8.64
CA ARG A 299 -35.30 -7.29 -7.24
C ARG A 299 -36.80 -7.13 -7.05
N GLU A 300 -37.54 -6.85 -8.11
CA GLU A 300 -39.00 -6.70 -8.05
C GLU A 300 -39.71 -8.02 -8.34
N THR A 301 -39.21 -8.76 -9.33
CA THR A 301 -39.84 -9.99 -9.81
C THR A 301 -39.21 -11.26 -9.25
N GLY A 302 -38.00 -11.18 -8.71
CA GLY A 302 -37.20 -12.34 -8.29
C GLY A 302 -36.67 -13.18 -9.45
N LYS A 303 -36.85 -12.72 -10.71
CA LYS A 303 -36.40 -13.47 -11.89
C LYS A 303 -34.87 -13.49 -11.96
N GLU A 304 -34.31 -14.68 -12.08
CA GLU A 304 -32.88 -14.87 -12.33
C GLU A 304 -32.57 -14.88 -13.83
N THR A 305 -31.46 -14.23 -14.19
CA THR A 305 -30.94 -14.21 -15.56
C THR A 305 -29.44 -14.46 -15.52
N ARG A 306 -28.96 -15.42 -16.31
CA ARG A 306 -27.53 -15.66 -16.48
C ARG A 306 -27.00 -14.85 -17.65
N ILE A 307 -25.89 -14.16 -17.42
CA ILE A 307 -25.22 -13.32 -18.41
C ILE A 307 -23.79 -13.83 -18.57
N ALA A 308 -23.37 -14.11 -19.80
CA ALA A 308 -21.99 -14.45 -20.10
C ALA A 308 -21.17 -13.15 -20.15
N VAL A 309 -20.14 -13.06 -19.31
CA VAL A 309 -19.19 -11.94 -19.28
C VAL A 309 -17.80 -12.51 -19.00
N ASP A 310 -16.77 -11.86 -19.54
CA ASP A 310 -15.38 -12.20 -19.32
C ASP A 310 -14.79 -11.45 -18.10
N GLY A 311 -15.45 -10.38 -17.66
CA GLY A 311 -14.98 -9.52 -16.57
C GLY A 311 -16.09 -8.85 -15.78
N LEU A 312 -15.77 -8.49 -14.54
CA LEU A 312 -16.66 -7.91 -13.55
C LEU A 312 -15.96 -6.72 -12.87
N PHE A 313 -16.52 -5.51 -12.98
CA PHE A 313 -15.99 -4.29 -12.37
C PHE A 313 -16.90 -3.82 -11.24
N LEU A 314 -16.44 -3.99 -10.01
CA LEU A 314 -17.16 -3.55 -8.81
C LEU A 314 -16.99 -2.05 -8.62
N ALA A 315 -18.04 -1.29 -8.94
CA ALA A 315 -18.14 0.15 -8.75
C ALA A 315 -19.16 0.50 -7.64
N ILE A 316 -19.15 -0.29 -6.56
CA ILE A 316 -20.08 -0.16 -5.42
C ILE A 316 -19.53 0.67 -4.25
N GLY A 317 -18.37 1.29 -4.45
CA GLY A 317 -17.74 2.25 -3.54
C GLY A 317 -16.62 1.66 -2.70
N HIS A 318 -15.88 2.54 -2.05
CA HIS A 318 -14.81 2.23 -1.12
C HIS A 318 -15.15 2.78 0.27
N GLU A 319 -14.57 2.19 1.30
CA GLU A 319 -14.68 2.63 2.69
C GLU A 319 -13.31 3.08 3.19
N PRO A 320 -13.16 4.35 3.63
CA PRO A 320 -11.97 4.81 4.34
C PRO A 320 -11.66 3.94 5.56
N ASN A 321 -10.39 3.56 5.73
CA ASN A 321 -9.92 2.88 6.93
C ASN A 321 -9.67 3.91 8.05
N ASN A 322 -10.76 4.52 8.55
CA ASN A 322 -10.74 5.64 9.49
C ASN A 322 -11.29 5.31 10.89
N GLY A 323 -11.61 4.04 11.17
CA GLY A 323 -12.34 3.64 12.38
C GLY A 323 -11.65 3.97 13.70
N PHE A 324 -10.32 4.12 13.70
CA PHE A 324 -9.52 4.49 14.87
C PHE A 324 -9.49 6.00 15.17
N LEU A 325 -10.06 6.83 14.28
CA LEU A 325 -10.00 8.29 14.43
C LEU A 325 -11.05 8.83 15.38
N ASP A 326 -12.24 8.23 15.49
CA ASP A 326 -13.33 8.70 16.38
C ASP A 326 -13.52 10.25 16.41
N GLY A 327 -13.54 10.88 15.23
CA GLY A 327 -13.67 12.34 15.10
C GLY A 327 -12.41 13.16 15.42
N PHE A 328 -11.24 12.52 15.55
CA PHE A 328 -9.97 13.17 15.84
C PHE A 328 -9.55 14.20 14.79
N VAL A 329 -9.92 13.99 13.53
CA VAL A 329 -9.74 14.93 12.40
C VAL A 329 -11.05 15.05 11.62
N GLU A 330 -11.22 16.16 10.89
CA GLU A 330 -12.40 16.38 10.06
C GLU A 330 -12.43 15.44 8.85
N THR A 331 -13.60 14.87 8.58
CA THR A 331 -13.87 14.04 7.41
C THR A 331 -15.02 14.61 6.58
N ASN A 332 -15.02 14.35 5.27
CA ASN A 332 -16.16 14.65 4.41
C ASN A 332 -17.33 13.67 4.62
N GLU A 333 -18.41 13.83 3.87
CA GLU A 333 -19.60 12.97 3.94
C GLU A 333 -19.35 11.51 3.53
N HIS A 334 -18.22 11.22 2.88
CA HIS A 334 -17.78 9.88 2.52
C HIS A 334 -16.83 9.26 3.55
N GLY A 335 -16.52 9.98 4.63
CA GLY A 335 -15.58 9.56 5.68
C GLY A 335 -14.10 9.74 5.31
N GLU A 336 -13.80 10.37 4.18
CA GLU A 336 -12.42 10.66 3.79
C GLU A 336 -11.87 11.82 4.62
N ILE A 337 -10.61 11.76 5.04
CA ILE A 337 -9.97 12.84 5.77
C ILE A 337 -9.85 14.07 4.88
N THR A 338 -10.38 15.20 5.33
CA THR A 338 -10.25 16.46 4.59
C THR A 338 -8.84 17.01 4.77
N ILE A 339 -8.14 17.20 3.65
CA ILE A 339 -6.82 17.84 3.63
C ILE A 339 -6.80 19.07 2.73
N ASP A 340 -5.84 19.96 2.98
CA ASP A 340 -5.46 21.02 2.06
C ASP A 340 -4.50 20.51 0.96
N VAL A 341 -4.02 21.43 0.10
CA VAL A 341 -3.08 21.11 -0.98
C VAL A 341 -1.76 20.53 -0.49
N ASN A 342 -1.40 20.77 0.78
CA ASN A 342 -0.18 20.36 1.45
C ASN A 342 -0.39 19.16 2.38
N CYS A 343 -1.50 18.42 2.24
CA CYS A 343 -1.78 17.24 3.09
C CYS A 343 -2.00 17.57 4.58
N GLN A 344 -2.26 18.83 4.94
CA GLN A 344 -2.56 19.24 6.31
C GLN A 344 -4.02 18.93 6.64
N THR A 345 -4.27 18.35 7.82
CA THR A 345 -5.63 18.10 8.32
C THR A 345 -6.14 19.28 9.15
N SER A 346 -7.37 19.18 9.67
CA SER A 346 -7.91 20.15 10.63
C SER A 346 -7.14 20.21 11.97
N ARG A 347 -6.24 19.25 12.25
CA ARG A 347 -5.45 19.19 13.49
C ARG A 347 -3.96 19.47 13.22
N PRO A 348 -3.37 20.52 13.83
CA PRO A 348 -1.95 20.82 13.67
C PRO A 348 -1.02 19.69 14.12
N GLY A 349 -0.08 19.29 13.27
CA GLY A 349 0.83 18.16 13.53
C GLY A 349 0.29 16.80 13.08
N VAL A 350 -0.94 16.76 12.57
CA VAL A 350 -1.54 15.59 11.93
C VAL A 350 -1.73 15.87 10.44
N PHE A 351 -1.13 15.01 9.63
CA PHE A 351 -1.19 15.03 8.18
C PHE A 351 -1.89 13.76 7.69
N ALA A 352 -2.39 13.77 6.47
CA ALA A 352 -2.93 12.56 5.86
C ALA A 352 -2.59 12.49 4.38
N ALA A 353 -2.35 11.29 3.85
CA ALA A 353 -1.93 11.10 2.48
C ALA A 353 -2.46 9.79 1.86
N GLY A 354 -2.63 9.81 0.54
CA GLY A 354 -3.16 8.68 -0.23
C GLY A 354 -4.67 8.54 -0.08
N ASP A 355 -5.17 7.33 -0.36
CA ASP A 355 -6.59 7.13 -0.66
C ASP A 355 -7.54 7.43 0.50
N ILE A 356 -7.04 7.46 1.75
CA ILE A 356 -7.81 7.82 2.95
C ILE A 356 -8.33 9.28 2.92
N THR A 357 -7.75 10.14 2.09
CA THR A 357 -8.06 11.57 2.04
C THR A 357 -9.03 11.92 0.91
N ASN A 358 -9.52 13.16 0.90
CA ASN A 358 -10.39 13.71 -0.15
C ASN A 358 -9.69 13.96 -1.51
N ILE A 359 -8.52 13.37 -1.77
CA ILE A 359 -7.90 13.41 -3.10
C ILE A 359 -8.78 12.68 -4.12
N HIS A 360 -8.89 13.26 -5.31
CA HIS A 360 -9.73 12.70 -6.37
C HIS A 360 -9.13 11.41 -6.97
N GLY A 361 -7.83 11.42 -7.26
CA GLY A 361 -7.17 10.28 -7.92
C GLY A 361 -6.66 9.24 -6.93
N LYS A 362 -7.28 8.06 -6.91
CA LYS A 362 -6.88 6.92 -6.07
C LYS A 362 -5.96 5.99 -6.86
N GLN A 363 -4.66 6.29 -6.88
CA GLN A 363 -3.65 5.59 -7.69
C GLN A 363 -2.33 5.47 -6.93
N VAL A 364 -1.58 4.38 -7.16
CA VAL A 364 -0.29 4.12 -6.48
C VAL A 364 0.68 5.30 -6.60
N ILE A 365 0.82 5.87 -7.81
CA ILE A 365 1.73 7.00 -8.05
C ILE A 365 1.26 8.30 -7.37
N ILE A 366 -0.05 8.54 -7.34
CA ILE A 366 -0.64 9.71 -6.68
C ILE A 366 -0.46 9.57 -5.16
N ALA A 367 -0.80 8.42 -4.60
CA ALA A 367 -0.61 8.13 -3.18
C ALA A 367 0.87 8.27 -2.76
N SER A 368 1.80 7.80 -3.59
CA SER A 368 3.24 7.99 -3.35
C SER A 368 3.61 9.48 -3.31
N GLY A 369 3.11 10.27 -4.26
CA GLY A 369 3.32 11.72 -4.31
C GLY A 369 2.76 12.46 -3.09
N GLU A 370 1.54 12.13 -2.66
CA GLU A 370 0.94 12.67 -1.44
C GLU A 370 1.75 12.28 -0.19
N GLY A 371 2.24 11.04 -0.10
CA GLY A 371 3.10 10.59 0.99
C GLY A 371 4.38 11.39 1.11
N ALA A 372 5.05 11.66 -0.02
CA ALA A 372 6.22 12.53 -0.06
C ALA A 372 5.90 13.95 0.42
N LYS A 373 4.76 14.51 0.00
CA LYS A 373 4.31 15.85 0.39
C LYS A 373 4.04 15.96 1.89
N ALA A 374 3.27 15.01 2.44
CA ALA A 374 2.95 14.97 3.86
C ALA A 374 4.20 14.84 4.74
N ALA A 375 5.21 14.07 4.31
CA ALA A 375 6.47 13.95 5.05
C ALA A 375 7.28 15.26 5.08
N LEU A 376 7.26 16.04 3.99
CA LEU A 376 7.93 17.34 3.95
C LEU A 376 7.24 18.36 4.87
N GLU A 377 5.92 18.31 4.95
CA GLU A 377 5.12 19.17 5.81
C GLU A 377 5.23 18.80 7.29
N ALA A 378 5.27 17.49 7.60
CA ALA A 378 5.59 17.01 8.94
C ALA A 378 6.97 17.50 9.40
N TYR A 379 7.99 17.42 8.53
CA TYR A 379 9.31 17.97 8.82
C TYR A 379 9.28 19.49 9.07
N GLN A 380 8.54 20.25 8.26
CA GLN A 380 8.40 21.69 8.44
C GLN A 380 7.72 22.04 9.77
N TYR A 381 6.65 21.34 10.13
CA TYR A 381 5.95 21.50 11.40
C TYR A 381 6.88 21.26 12.60
N LEU A 382 7.66 20.18 12.58
CA LEU A 382 8.62 19.86 13.63
C LEU A 382 9.76 20.90 13.71
N SER A 383 10.21 21.41 12.56
CA SER A 383 11.28 22.40 12.49
C SER A 383 10.87 23.78 13.06
N LEU A 384 9.58 24.13 13.03
CA LEU A 384 9.06 25.40 13.55
C LEU A 384 8.75 25.38 15.06
N LYS A 385 8.74 24.19 15.68
CA LYS A 385 8.57 24.01 17.13
C LYS A 385 9.89 24.03 17.92
N HIS A 386 11.02 24.08 17.22
CA HIS A 386 12.36 24.35 17.77
C HIS A 386 12.76 25.80 17.51
#